data_AF-R9IKX8-F1
#
_entry.id   AF-R9IKX8-F1
#
_cell.length_a   1.000
_cell.length_b   1.000
_cell.length_c   1.000
_cell.angle_alpha   90.00
_cell.angle_beta   90.00
_cell.angle_gamma   90.00
#
_symmetry.space_group_name_H-M   'P 1'
#
loop_
_entity.id
_entity.type
_entity.pdbx_description
1 polymer ?
#
loop_
_entity_poly.entity_id
_entity_poly.type
_entity_poly.pdbx_seq_one_letter_code
_entity_poly.pdbx_strand_id
1 'polypeptide(L)'
;MSLLLTEAIGYHSDNHILHSHYNNPRYTCTSYLYIGYLWTKVTIFASMKTYTSNHIVFFSPTHTSAKIARAIGESIGMGRRIEIDLTTDENSSPIEIKDSITIIAVPVYAGRVAPIALQRLRRLKGSNAPVILVTVYGNRDYEDALVELRDETIQLGFIPLAAGAFIGEHSYSRPDMPIAEGRPDATDLQIAEQFGKDCLAKLEKDETLSDFYMRGNVPYRFVGPSTPAAPVCTEECFACGECIEVCPTHAIALSDEGKIETEIAQCIKCCACVKECPNGARVFNTPYTPMLHEKCAARREPELFI
;
A
#
# COMPACT_ATOMS: atom_id res chain seq x y z
N MET A 1 -33.91 20.85 -28.02
CA MET A 1 -34.78 21.96 -28.51
C MET A 1 -36.06 21.93 -27.69
N SER A 2 -36.50 22.93 -26.94
CA SER A 2 -35.97 24.25 -26.52
C SER A 2 -36.83 24.72 -25.32
N LEU A 3 -36.45 25.65 -24.43
CA LEU A 3 -35.28 26.53 -24.29
C LEU A 3 -35.03 26.76 -22.77
N LEU A 4 -34.20 27.75 -22.39
CA LEU A 4 -34.15 28.32 -21.03
C LEU A 4 -35.22 29.41 -20.85
N LEU A 5 -35.69 29.61 -19.63
CA LEU A 5 -36.10 30.92 -19.13
C LEU A 5 -35.79 31.01 -17.63
N THR A 6 -34.82 31.87 -17.32
CA THR A 6 -34.46 32.29 -15.96
C THR A 6 -35.43 33.36 -15.48
N GLU A 7 -35.98 33.21 -14.28
CA GLU A 7 -36.48 34.36 -13.51
C GLU A 7 -35.76 34.40 -12.15
N ALA A 8 -35.09 35.53 -11.90
CA ALA A 8 -34.48 35.84 -10.63
C ALA A 8 -35.41 36.81 -9.88
N ILE A 9 -35.88 36.41 -8.71
CA ILE A 9 -36.52 37.29 -7.74
C ILE A 9 -35.80 37.07 -6.42
N GLY A 10 -34.98 38.04 -6.02
CA GLY A 10 -34.42 38.08 -4.67
C GLY A 10 -35.28 38.96 -3.77
N TYR A 11 -35.38 38.62 -2.48
CA TYR A 11 -35.38 39.61 -1.39
C TYR A 11 -35.05 38.94 -0.04
N HIS A 12 -34.18 39.63 0.70
CA HIS A 12 -33.83 39.57 2.12
C HIS A 12 -34.45 38.56 3.13
N SER A 13 -33.52 37.85 3.79
CA SER A 13 -33.35 37.65 5.26
C SER A 13 -34.43 37.04 6.17
N ASP A 14 -33.93 36.08 6.96
CA ASP A 14 -34.28 35.67 8.34
C ASP A 14 -35.24 34.50 8.60
N ASN A 15 -34.76 33.62 9.50
CA ASN A 15 -35.45 32.54 10.23
C ASN A 15 -35.95 31.31 9.46
N HIS A 16 -35.03 30.51 8.90
CA HIS A 16 -35.23 29.07 8.76
C HIS A 16 -34.93 28.35 10.09
N ILE A 17 -35.97 28.03 10.87
CA ILE A 17 -35.84 27.18 12.07
C ILE A 17 -35.84 25.70 11.63
N LEU A 18 -34.64 25.09 11.61
CA LEU A 18 -34.47 23.66 11.40
C LEU A 18 -34.83 22.87 12.67
N HIS A 19 -36.07 22.40 12.77
CA HIS A 19 -36.45 21.41 13.77
C HIS A 19 -35.99 20.00 13.34
N SER A 20 -34.84 19.56 13.86
CA SER A 20 -34.42 18.16 13.75
C SER A 20 -35.01 17.34 14.92
N HIS A 21 -35.76 16.29 14.59
CA HIS A 21 -36.18 15.28 15.56
C HIS A 21 -35.38 14.00 15.34
N TYR A 22 -34.47 13.71 16.28
CA TYR A 22 -33.69 12.48 16.28
C TYR A 22 -34.45 11.37 17.01
N ASN A 23 -34.80 10.30 16.29
CA ASN A 23 -35.16 9.01 16.87
C ASN A 23 -34.24 7.94 16.26
N ASN A 24 -33.54 7.21 17.13
CA ASN A 24 -32.73 6.02 16.80
C ASN A 24 -33.68 4.79 16.73
N PRO A 25 -33.37 3.67 16.03
CA PRO A 25 -32.07 3.26 15.48
C PRO A 25 -31.99 3.23 13.94
N ARG A 26 -30.81 3.55 13.40
CA ARG A 26 -30.48 3.79 11.96
C ARG A 26 -30.93 5.17 11.49
N TYR A 27 -29.95 6.03 11.20
CA TYR A 27 -30.13 7.47 10.98
C TYR A 27 -30.92 7.80 9.70
N THR A 28 -32.22 8.08 9.85
CA THR A 28 -33.03 8.70 8.78
C THR A 28 -33.22 10.19 9.05
N CYS A 29 -32.45 11.05 8.39
CA CYS A 29 -32.69 12.49 8.45
C CYS A 29 -33.91 12.85 7.58
N THR A 30 -35.01 13.27 8.19
CA THR A 30 -36.22 13.69 7.48
C THR A 30 -36.25 15.21 7.40
N SER A 31 -35.84 15.76 6.25
CA SER A 31 -35.93 17.19 5.97
C SER A 31 -37.23 17.50 5.23
N TYR A 32 -37.97 18.51 5.70
CA TYR A 32 -39.14 19.03 5.01
C TYR A 32 -38.77 20.31 4.25
N LEU A 33 -38.88 20.28 2.92
CA LEU A 33 -38.80 21.49 2.10
C LEU A 33 -40.19 22.11 1.95
N TYR A 34 -40.31 23.40 2.24
CA TYR A 34 -41.57 24.14 2.08
C TYR A 34 -41.64 24.77 0.69
N ILE A 35 -42.33 24.12 -0.25
CA ILE A 35 -42.66 24.67 -1.56
C ILE A 35 -44.18 24.64 -1.72
N GLY A 36 -44.80 25.81 -1.80
CA GLY A 36 -46.19 25.99 -2.27
C GLY A 36 -47.23 25.02 -1.71
N TYR A 37 -47.56 25.14 -0.41
CA TYR A 37 -48.70 24.47 0.24
C TYR A 37 -48.73 22.92 0.28
N LEU A 38 -47.72 22.20 -0.23
CA LEU A 38 -47.61 20.74 -0.09
C LEU A 38 -46.38 20.32 0.74
N TRP A 39 -46.61 19.51 1.78
CA TRP A 39 -45.55 18.88 2.56
C TRP A 39 -45.03 17.62 1.85
N THR A 40 -44.09 17.80 0.92
CA THR A 40 -43.44 16.67 0.23
C THR A 40 -42.37 16.06 1.14
N LYS A 41 -42.56 14.82 1.61
CA LYS A 41 -41.50 14.07 2.31
C LYS A 41 -40.39 13.73 1.33
N VAL A 42 -39.24 14.39 1.48
CA VAL A 42 -38.01 14.01 0.78
C VAL A 42 -37.18 13.12 1.71
N THR A 43 -37.30 11.81 1.54
CA THR A 43 -36.42 10.86 2.23
C THR A 43 -35.10 10.79 1.48
N ILE A 44 -34.10 11.55 1.95
CA ILE A 44 -32.72 11.39 1.48
C ILE A 44 -32.18 10.12 2.12
N PHE A 45 -32.07 9.04 1.34
CA PHE A 45 -31.32 7.88 1.74
C PHE A 45 -29.83 8.21 1.66
N ALA A 46 -29.20 8.42 2.82
CA ALA A 46 -27.75 8.36 2.92
C ALA A 46 -27.33 6.93 2.57
N SER A 47 -26.85 6.74 1.33
CA SER A 47 -26.32 5.46 0.88
C SER A 47 -25.01 5.20 1.61
N MET A 48 -25.06 4.46 2.72
CA MET A 48 -23.86 3.84 3.30
C MET A 48 -23.11 3.13 2.17
N LYS A 49 -21.84 3.50 1.95
CA LYS A 49 -21.01 2.83 0.95
C LYS A 49 -20.66 1.43 1.46
N THR A 50 -21.53 0.47 1.22
CA THR A 50 -21.33 -0.92 1.61
C THR A 50 -20.37 -1.60 0.63
N TYR A 51 -19.07 -1.47 0.90
CA TYR A 51 -18.06 -2.30 0.26
C TYR A 51 -18.33 -3.76 0.64
N THR A 52 -18.33 -4.66 -0.35
CA THR A 52 -18.57 -6.10 -0.13
C THR A 52 -17.31 -6.94 -0.30
N SER A 53 -16.21 -6.30 -0.70
CA SER A 53 -14.91 -6.93 -0.92
C SER A 53 -13.77 -6.08 -0.38
N ASN A 54 -12.66 -6.75 -0.08
CA ASN A 54 -11.36 -6.11 0.05
C ASN A 54 -10.36 -6.63 -0.99
N HIS A 55 -9.55 -5.72 -1.52
CA HIS A 55 -8.41 -6.04 -2.38
C HIS A 55 -7.12 -5.87 -1.59
N ILE A 56 -6.22 -6.85 -1.69
CA ILE A 56 -4.88 -6.80 -1.10
C ILE A 56 -3.88 -6.81 -2.25
N VAL A 57 -3.36 -5.64 -2.59
CA VAL A 57 -2.37 -5.46 -3.64
C VAL A 57 -0.99 -5.31 -3.01
N PHE A 58 0.00 -6.03 -3.51
CA PHE A 58 1.36 -5.87 -3.01
C PHE A 58 2.42 -6.13 -4.08
N PHE A 59 3.59 -5.53 -3.87
CA PHE A 59 4.86 -5.95 -4.45
C PHE A 59 5.74 -6.36 -3.28
N SER A 60 6.23 -7.60 -3.23
CA SER A 60 6.83 -8.16 -2.01
C SER A 60 7.91 -9.22 -2.27
N PRO A 61 9.07 -8.87 -2.86
CA PRO A 61 10.10 -9.85 -3.26
C PRO A 61 10.69 -10.69 -2.12
N THR A 62 10.58 -10.25 -0.87
CA THR A 62 11.02 -11.00 0.32
C THR A 62 9.86 -11.25 1.30
N HIS A 63 8.63 -11.30 0.79
CA HIS A 63 7.38 -11.65 1.48
C HIS A 63 6.93 -10.75 2.67
N THR A 64 7.76 -9.81 3.16
CA THR A 64 7.43 -8.96 4.31
C THR A 64 6.28 -7.98 4.03
N SER A 65 6.24 -7.34 2.86
CA SER A 65 5.13 -6.47 2.46
C SER A 65 3.82 -7.24 2.33
N ALA A 66 3.85 -8.45 1.76
CA ALA A 66 2.70 -9.33 1.66
C ALA A 66 2.20 -9.74 3.05
N LYS A 67 3.08 -10.15 3.98
CA LYS A 67 2.70 -10.52 5.36
C LYS A 67 1.93 -9.40 6.07
N ILE A 68 2.42 -8.15 6.03
CA ILE A 68 1.72 -7.00 6.60
C ILE A 68 0.38 -6.74 5.90
N ALA A 69 0.35 -6.75 4.57
CA ALA A 69 -0.87 -6.49 3.80
C ALA A 69 -1.99 -7.50 4.11
N ARG A 70 -1.61 -8.77 4.28
CA ARG A 70 -2.51 -9.88 4.66
C ARG A 70 -3.05 -9.71 6.07
N ALA A 71 -2.21 -9.39 7.06
CA ALA A 71 -2.64 -9.13 8.44
C ALA A 71 -3.65 -7.96 8.54
N ILE A 72 -3.40 -6.86 7.83
CA ILE A 72 -4.36 -5.74 7.73
C ILE A 72 -5.66 -6.22 7.09
N GLY A 73 -5.57 -6.92 5.94
CA GLY A 73 -6.75 -7.38 5.19
C GLY A 73 -7.60 -8.44 5.90
N GLU A 74 -7.02 -9.25 6.78
CA GLU A 74 -7.73 -10.29 7.56
C GLU A 74 -8.65 -9.67 8.61
N SER A 75 -8.23 -8.56 9.20
CA SER A 75 -8.98 -7.86 10.23
C SER A 75 -10.17 -7.03 9.73
N ILE A 76 -10.23 -6.76 8.42
CA ILE A 76 -11.23 -5.90 7.77
C ILE A 76 -12.55 -6.66 7.44
N GLY A 77 -12.58 -7.99 7.60
CA GLY A 77 -13.83 -8.76 7.71
C GLY A 77 -14.79 -8.75 6.51
N MET A 78 -14.33 -8.38 5.31
CA MET A 78 -15.18 -8.28 4.12
C MET A 78 -15.55 -9.65 3.54
N GLY A 79 -16.76 -9.75 2.96
CA GLY A 79 -17.33 -11.00 2.46
C GLY A 79 -16.59 -11.64 1.27
N ARG A 80 -15.70 -10.90 0.59
CA ARG A 80 -14.82 -11.41 -0.46
C ARG A 80 -13.44 -10.75 -0.40
N ARG A 81 -12.38 -11.55 -0.28
CA ARG A 81 -10.98 -11.12 -0.37
C ARG A 81 -10.41 -11.45 -1.74
N ILE A 82 -9.68 -10.51 -2.33
CA ILE A 82 -9.00 -10.65 -3.62
C ILE A 82 -7.53 -10.23 -3.42
N GLU A 83 -6.58 -11.12 -3.68
CA GLU A 83 -5.16 -10.77 -3.66
C GLU A 83 -4.64 -10.50 -5.08
N ILE A 84 -3.81 -9.47 -5.23
CA ILE A 84 -3.13 -9.10 -6.47
C ILE A 84 -1.64 -8.98 -6.14
N ASP A 85 -0.88 -10.03 -6.46
CA ASP A 85 0.57 -10.02 -6.33
C ASP A 85 1.22 -9.43 -7.60
N LEU A 86 1.84 -8.27 -7.45
CA LEU A 86 2.58 -7.58 -8.52
C LEU A 86 4.07 -7.94 -8.51
N THR A 87 4.53 -8.87 -7.67
CA THR A 87 5.96 -9.17 -7.47
C THR A 87 6.61 -9.79 -8.71
N THR A 88 5.91 -10.66 -9.44
CA THR A 88 6.36 -11.28 -10.70
C THR A 88 5.40 -11.03 -11.87
N ASP A 89 4.33 -10.26 -11.67
CA ASP A 89 3.37 -9.97 -12.74
C ASP A 89 3.91 -8.97 -13.78
N GLU A 90 4.38 -9.49 -14.90
CA GLU A 90 4.88 -8.74 -16.06
C GLU A 90 3.79 -8.18 -16.98
N ASN A 91 2.51 -8.48 -16.76
CA ASN A 91 1.44 -7.98 -17.62
C ASN A 91 1.44 -6.44 -17.67
N SER A 92 0.98 -5.88 -18.79
CA SER A 92 0.80 -4.44 -18.99
C SER A 92 -0.67 -4.00 -18.90
N SER A 93 -1.60 -4.95 -18.88
CA SER A 93 -3.05 -4.69 -18.84
C SER A 93 -3.46 -3.91 -17.59
N PRO A 94 -4.41 -2.96 -17.70
CA PRO A 94 -5.02 -2.30 -16.55
C PRO A 94 -5.68 -3.30 -15.59
N ILE A 95 -5.69 -2.94 -14.31
CA ILE A 95 -6.36 -3.69 -13.24
C ILE A 95 -7.40 -2.76 -12.60
N GLU A 96 -8.66 -2.96 -12.94
CA GLU A 96 -9.78 -2.19 -12.39
C GLU A 96 -10.14 -2.67 -10.98
N ILE A 97 -10.10 -1.77 -10.00
CA ILE A 97 -10.54 -2.01 -8.62
C ILE A 97 -11.70 -1.07 -8.32
N LYS A 98 -12.91 -1.63 -8.26
CA LYS A 98 -14.15 -0.88 -8.08
C LYS A 98 -14.91 -1.30 -6.81
N ASP A 99 -15.50 -0.33 -6.12
CA ASP A 99 -16.38 -0.56 -4.96
C ASP A 99 -15.76 -1.49 -3.89
N SER A 100 -14.48 -1.27 -3.59
CA SER A 100 -13.70 -2.10 -2.66
C SER A 100 -12.77 -1.25 -1.80
N ILE A 101 -12.72 -1.56 -0.50
CA ILE A 101 -11.57 -1.15 0.32
C ILE A 101 -10.33 -1.88 -0.19
N THR A 102 -9.21 -1.18 -0.28
CA THR A 102 -7.98 -1.67 -0.92
C THR A 102 -6.80 -1.46 0.02
N ILE A 103 -5.95 -2.47 0.19
CA ILE A 103 -4.63 -2.32 0.81
C ILE A 103 -3.59 -2.33 -0.31
N ILE A 104 -2.67 -1.37 -0.30
CA ILE A 104 -1.54 -1.34 -1.24
C ILE A 104 -0.24 -1.34 -0.44
N ALA A 105 0.51 -2.44 -0.49
CA ALA A 105 1.75 -2.63 0.27
C ALA A 105 3.00 -2.76 -0.61
N VAL A 106 4.01 -1.93 -0.35
CA VAL A 106 5.27 -1.90 -1.12
C VAL A 106 6.51 -1.75 -0.24
N PRO A 107 7.67 -2.29 -0.66
CA PRO A 107 8.93 -2.08 0.03
C PRO A 107 9.52 -0.70 -0.27
N VAL A 108 10.26 -0.18 0.71
CA VAL A 108 10.99 1.09 0.60
C VAL A 108 12.44 0.83 0.19
N TYR A 109 12.84 1.35 -0.97
CA TYR A 109 14.23 1.35 -1.42
C TYR A 109 14.80 2.77 -1.43
N ALA A 110 15.90 2.98 -0.69
CA ALA A 110 16.56 4.27 -0.54
C ALA A 110 15.63 5.44 -0.13
N GLY A 111 14.61 5.16 0.68
CA GLY A 111 13.64 6.16 1.19
C GLY A 111 12.54 6.55 0.21
N ARG A 112 12.31 5.73 -0.82
CA ARG A 112 11.32 5.89 -1.88
C ARG A 112 10.57 4.57 -2.09
N VAL A 113 9.42 4.61 -2.76
CA VAL A 113 8.75 3.39 -3.24
C VAL A 113 9.70 2.65 -4.19
N ALA A 114 9.81 1.33 -4.07
CA ALA A 114 10.61 0.52 -5.00
C ALA A 114 10.19 0.80 -6.47
N PRO A 115 11.10 1.21 -7.37
CA PRO A 115 10.71 1.71 -8.70
C PRO A 115 9.87 0.74 -9.55
N ILE A 116 10.15 -0.57 -9.47
CA ILE A 116 9.37 -1.60 -10.18
C ILE A 116 7.98 -1.78 -9.55
N ALA A 117 7.84 -1.62 -8.23
CA ALA A 117 6.54 -1.59 -7.58
C ALA A 117 5.72 -0.40 -8.11
N LEU A 118 6.31 0.80 -8.13
CA LEU A 118 5.66 2.01 -8.66
C LEU A 118 5.25 1.85 -10.14
N GLN A 119 6.14 1.28 -10.97
CA GLN A 119 5.84 0.95 -12.37
C GLN A 119 4.64 0.01 -12.51
N ARG A 120 4.57 -1.07 -11.72
CA ARG A 120 3.47 -2.03 -11.80
C ARG A 120 2.17 -1.52 -11.19
N LEU A 121 2.24 -0.71 -10.12
CA LEU A 121 1.07 -0.04 -9.54
C LEU A 121 0.35 0.87 -10.54
N ARG A 122 1.04 1.46 -11.52
CA ARG A 122 0.41 2.32 -12.55
C ARG A 122 -0.66 1.64 -13.42
N ARG A 123 -0.69 0.30 -13.42
CA ARG A 123 -1.75 -0.50 -14.04
C ARG A 123 -3.06 -0.45 -13.26
N LEU A 124 -3.03 -0.21 -11.95
CA LEU A 124 -4.24 -0.11 -11.14
C LEU A 124 -5.10 1.08 -11.58
N LYS A 125 -6.42 0.91 -11.48
CA LYS A 125 -7.41 1.97 -11.67
C LYS A 125 -8.46 1.84 -10.56
N GLY A 126 -8.47 2.81 -9.64
CA GLY A 126 -9.41 2.88 -8.54
C GLY A 126 -10.70 3.58 -8.97
N SER A 127 -11.85 3.01 -8.61
CA SER A 127 -13.15 3.66 -8.79
C SER A 127 -14.02 3.41 -7.56
N ASN A 128 -14.30 4.47 -6.79
CA ASN A 128 -14.91 4.36 -5.46
C ASN A 128 -14.15 3.35 -4.56
N ALA A 129 -12.83 3.48 -4.52
CA ALA A 129 -11.94 2.55 -3.83
C ALA A 129 -11.13 3.28 -2.73
N PRO A 130 -11.55 3.21 -1.46
CA PRO A 130 -10.75 3.65 -0.32
C PRO A 130 -9.45 2.84 -0.25
N VAL A 131 -8.33 3.50 0.02
CA VAL A 131 -7.01 2.84 0.08
C VAL A 131 -6.30 3.02 1.42
N ILE A 132 -5.85 1.90 1.98
CA ILE A 132 -4.89 1.83 3.09
C ILE A 132 -3.49 1.72 2.47
N LEU A 133 -2.68 2.74 2.69
CA LEU A 133 -1.36 2.90 2.08
C LEU A 133 -0.29 2.30 2.99
N VAL A 134 0.44 1.30 2.52
CA VAL A 134 1.39 0.54 3.36
C VAL A 134 2.78 0.59 2.75
N THR A 135 3.75 1.06 3.53
CA THR A 135 5.17 0.91 3.20
C THR A 135 5.84 -0.02 4.18
N VAL A 136 6.74 -0.89 3.70
CA VAL A 136 7.55 -1.77 4.54
C VAL A 136 9.02 -1.49 4.34
N TYR A 137 9.74 -1.19 5.42
CA TYR A 137 11.14 -0.76 5.36
C TYR A 137 12.05 -1.60 6.26
N GLY A 138 13.31 -1.77 5.83
CA GLY A 138 14.33 -2.56 6.51
C GLY A 138 14.92 -1.91 7.76
N ASN A 139 14.08 -1.32 8.63
CA ASN A 139 14.44 -0.64 9.89
C ASN A 139 15.38 0.58 9.78
N ARG A 140 15.86 0.95 8.58
CA ARG A 140 16.64 2.18 8.36
C ARG A 140 15.78 3.42 8.53
N ASP A 141 14.95 3.71 7.54
CA ASP A 141 13.93 4.76 7.50
C ASP A 141 13.08 4.55 6.23
N TYR A 142 11.88 5.13 6.16
CA TYR A 142 11.03 5.12 4.96
C TYR A 142 11.01 6.46 4.21
N GLU A 143 11.57 7.52 4.82
CA GLU A 143 11.60 8.91 4.34
C GLU A 143 10.31 9.37 3.64
N ASP A 144 10.30 9.43 2.30
CA ASP A 144 9.22 10.03 1.52
C ASP A 144 8.38 8.98 0.77
N ALA A 145 8.67 7.69 0.96
CA ALA A 145 7.99 6.60 0.25
C ALA A 145 6.47 6.56 0.51
N LEU A 146 6.02 6.97 1.69
CA LEU A 146 4.60 6.93 2.06
C LEU A 146 3.80 8.06 1.38
N VAL A 147 4.37 9.27 1.31
CA VAL A 147 3.76 10.39 0.56
C VAL A 147 3.83 10.17 -0.95
N GLU A 148 4.91 9.57 -1.46
CA GLU A 148 5.00 9.14 -2.86
C GLU A 148 3.91 8.10 -3.22
N LEU A 149 3.70 7.10 -2.36
CA LEU A 149 2.65 6.09 -2.57
C LEU A 149 1.25 6.71 -2.54
N ARG A 150 0.99 7.67 -1.63
CA ARG A 150 -0.25 8.45 -1.62
C ARG A 150 -0.45 9.18 -2.94
N ASP A 151 0.54 9.94 -3.38
CA ASP A 151 0.40 10.83 -4.53
C ASP A 151 0.23 10.05 -5.85
N GLU A 152 0.90 8.90 -6.00
CA GLU A 152 0.67 7.99 -7.12
C GLU A 152 -0.73 7.35 -7.05
N THR A 153 -1.17 6.85 -5.89
CA THR A 153 -2.47 6.17 -5.77
C THR A 153 -3.67 7.12 -5.95
N ILE A 154 -3.56 8.39 -5.55
CA ILE A 154 -4.54 9.45 -5.89
C ILE A 154 -4.65 9.62 -7.41
N GLN A 155 -3.52 9.70 -8.13
CA GLN A 155 -3.53 9.81 -9.60
C GLN A 155 -4.14 8.58 -10.29
N LEU A 156 -4.13 7.43 -9.62
CA LEU A 156 -4.75 6.19 -10.09
C LEU A 156 -6.24 6.06 -9.72
N GLY A 157 -6.84 7.05 -9.06
CA GLY A 157 -8.28 7.10 -8.74
C GLY A 157 -8.68 6.52 -7.38
N PHE A 158 -7.71 6.18 -6.52
CA PHE A 158 -7.98 5.74 -5.15
C PHE A 158 -8.20 6.93 -4.20
N ILE A 159 -8.92 6.68 -3.10
CA ILE A 159 -9.22 7.68 -2.08
C ILE A 159 -8.47 7.28 -0.79
N PRO A 160 -7.41 7.99 -0.37
CA PRO A 160 -6.68 7.66 0.85
C PRO A 160 -7.60 7.59 2.08
N LEU A 161 -7.58 6.45 2.78
CA LEU A 161 -8.32 6.21 4.02
C LEU A 161 -7.41 6.35 5.24
N ALA A 162 -6.25 5.70 5.18
CA ALA A 162 -5.24 5.64 6.23
C ALA A 162 -3.88 5.26 5.63
N ALA A 163 -2.80 5.41 6.39
CA ALA A 163 -1.46 5.02 5.96
C ALA A 163 -0.66 4.40 7.12
N GLY A 164 0.27 3.50 6.80
CA GLY A 164 1.15 2.87 7.79
C GLY A 164 2.53 2.54 7.23
N ALA A 165 3.56 2.76 8.05
CA ALA A 165 4.93 2.37 7.78
C ALA A 165 5.35 1.26 8.75
N PHE A 166 5.52 0.04 8.24
CA PHE A 166 5.83 -1.16 9.01
C PHE A 166 7.27 -1.61 8.80
N ILE A 167 7.79 -2.41 9.73
CA ILE A 167 9.14 -2.93 9.66
C ILE A 167 9.10 -4.35 9.07
N GLY A 168 10.00 -4.60 8.12
CA GLY A 168 10.36 -5.93 7.68
C GLY A 168 11.86 -6.14 7.83
N GLU A 169 12.30 -7.39 7.80
CA GLU A 169 13.71 -7.72 7.70
C GLU A 169 14.33 -7.03 6.47
N HIS A 170 15.48 -6.39 6.66
CA HIS A 170 16.15 -5.72 5.54
C HIS A 170 16.66 -6.76 4.54
N SER A 171 16.52 -6.51 3.23
CA SER A 171 17.06 -7.34 2.15
C SER A 171 18.54 -7.73 2.30
N TYR A 172 19.35 -6.99 3.07
CA TYR A 172 20.78 -7.24 3.27
C TYR A 172 21.10 -7.93 4.62
N SER A 173 20.09 -8.14 5.47
CA SER A 173 20.20 -8.90 6.71
C SER A 173 20.69 -10.32 6.42
N ARG A 174 21.63 -10.81 7.24
CA ARG A 174 22.21 -12.16 7.15
C ARG A 174 22.82 -12.54 8.51
N PRO A 175 23.15 -13.82 8.78
CA PRO A 175 23.46 -14.29 10.14
C PRO A 175 24.62 -13.57 10.86
N ASP A 176 25.63 -13.07 10.12
CA ASP A 176 26.76 -12.30 10.67
C ASP A 176 26.44 -10.81 10.88
N MET A 177 25.41 -10.28 10.23
CA MET A 177 25.00 -8.87 10.26
C MET A 177 23.46 -8.76 10.17
N PRO A 178 22.71 -9.18 11.21
CA PRO A 178 21.26 -9.11 11.22
C PRO A 178 20.77 -7.66 11.24
N ILE A 179 19.74 -7.36 10.44
CA ILE A 179 19.10 -6.03 10.36
C ILE A 179 17.59 -6.24 10.36
N ALA A 180 16.98 -6.08 11.54
CA ALA A 180 15.57 -6.41 11.77
C ALA A 180 15.21 -7.87 11.37
N GLU A 181 16.14 -8.80 11.64
CA GLU A 181 15.96 -10.23 11.39
C GLU A 181 14.66 -10.76 12.02
N GLY A 182 13.93 -11.58 11.26
CA GLY A 182 12.65 -12.15 11.69
C GLY A 182 11.45 -11.20 11.67
N ARG A 183 11.61 -9.92 11.29
CA ARG A 183 10.49 -8.96 11.16
C ARG A 183 9.78 -9.12 9.79
N PRO A 184 8.45 -8.97 9.70
CA PRO A 184 7.52 -8.67 10.78
C PRO A 184 7.32 -9.86 11.73
N ASP A 185 7.39 -9.58 13.02
CA ASP A 185 7.17 -10.53 14.11
C ASP A 185 5.71 -10.52 14.58
N ALA A 186 5.38 -11.33 15.58
CA ALA A 186 4.02 -11.45 16.11
C ALA A 186 3.45 -10.11 16.63
N THR A 187 4.28 -9.20 17.14
CA THR A 187 3.86 -7.87 17.60
C THR A 187 3.52 -6.97 16.40
N ASP A 188 4.33 -6.99 15.34
CA ASP A 188 4.02 -6.24 14.11
C ASP A 188 2.71 -6.69 13.47
N LEU A 189 2.47 -8.00 13.43
CA LEU A 189 1.26 -8.58 12.86
C LEU A 189 0.02 -8.21 13.71
N GLN A 190 0.13 -8.23 15.04
CA GLN A 190 -0.95 -7.73 15.92
C GLN A 190 -1.23 -6.24 15.73
N ILE A 191 -0.19 -5.41 15.54
CA ILE A 191 -0.36 -3.98 15.22
C ILE A 191 -1.02 -3.81 13.84
N ALA A 192 -0.62 -4.61 12.86
CA ALA A 192 -1.20 -4.59 11.51
C ALA A 192 -2.69 -5.02 11.50
N GLU A 193 -3.04 -6.07 12.24
CA GLU A 193 -4.43 -6.49 12.46
C GLU A 193 -5.25 -5.43 13.19
N GLN A 194 -4.70 -4.77 14.21
CA GLN A 194 -5.44 -3.72 14.90
C GLN A 194 -5.64 -2.49 14.01
N PHE A 195 -4.60 -2.08 13.28
CA PHE A 195 -4.66 -1.00 12.32
C PHE A 195 -5.74 -1.22 11.25
N GLY A 196 -5.91 -2.44 10.74
CA GLY A 196 -6.99 -2.74 9.79
C GLY A 196 -8.40 -2.63 10.38
N LYS A 197 -8.60 -3.01 11.66
CA LYS A 197 -9.88 -2.77 12.37
C LYS A 197 -10.15 -1.27 12.54
N ASP A 198 -9.13 -0.52 12.91
CA ASP A 198 -9.24 0.94 13.13
C ASP A 198 -9.54 1.67 11.80
N CYS A 199 -8.94 1.23 10.70
CA CYS A 199 -9.25 1.70 9.34
C CYS A 199 -10.71 1.42 8.94
N LEU A 200 -11.22 0.21 9.24
CA LEU A 200 -12.62 -0.14 8.99
C LEU A 200 -13.56 0.74 9.83
N ALA A 201 -13.27 0.90 11.12
CA ALA A 201 -14.06 1.73 12.03
C ALA A 201 -14.10 3.21 11.60
N LYS A 202 -13.00 3.75 11.05
CA LYS A 202 -12.99 5.06 10.40
C LYS A 202 -13.92 5.09 9.18
N LEU A 203 -13.77 4.12 8.27
CA LEU A 203 -14.54 4.05 7.03
C LEU A 203 -16.06 3.88 7.23
N GLU A 204 -16.48 3.20 8.30
CA GLU A 204 -17.90 3.05 8.67
C GLU A 204 -18.50 4.31 9.31
N LYS A 205 -17.67 5.14 9.94
CA LYS A 205 -18.09 6.34 10.67
C LYS A 205 -18.12 7.60 9.79
N ASP A 206 -17.17 7.72 8.87
CA ASP A 206 -16.97 8.95 8.10
C ASP A 206 -17.84 8.97 6.82
N GLU A 207 -18.83 9.86 6.76
CA GLU A 207 -19.66 10.07 5.56
C GLU A 207 -18.83 10.52 4.34
N THR A 208 -17.73 11.24 4.60
CA THR A 208 -16.74 11.69 3.63
C THR A 208 -15.33 11.50 4.19
N LEU A 209 -14.47 10.79 3.47
CA LEU A 209 -13.07 10.64 3.87
C LEU A 209 -12.33 11.98 3.72
N SER A 210 -11.82 12.50 4.84
CA SER A 210 -10.98 13.70 4.87
C SER A 210 -9.51 13.36 4.71
N ASP A 211 -8.73 14.33 4.22
CA ASP A 211 -7.27 14.28 4.28
C ASP A 211 -6.78 14.08 5.71
N PHE A 212 -5.63 13.42 5.85
CA PHE A 212 -4.96 13.14 7.11
C PHE A 212 -3.45 13.39 6.96
N TYR A 213 -2.79 13.72 8.07
CA TYR A 213 -1.34 13.92 8.09
C TYR A 213 -0.60 12.59 7.93
N MET A 214 0.48 12.59 7.16
CA MET A 214 1.46 11.50 7.10
C MET A 214 2.86 12.06 6.93
N ARG A 215 3.87 11.36 7.49
CA ARG A 215 5.26 11.80 7.43
C ARG A 215 5.85 11.62 6.02
N GLY A 216 6.56 12.64 5.55
CA GLY A 216 7.27 12.67 4.27
C GLY A 216 7.32 14.08 3.68
N ASN A 217 8.17 14.28 2.67
CA ASN A 217 8.41 15.57 2.04
C ASN A 217 7.96 15.57 0.57
N VAL A 218 7.52 16.74 0.08
CA VAL A 218 7.28 17.01 -1.34
C VAL A 218 8.03 18.31 -1.69
N PRO A 219 8.96 18.32 -2.67
CA PRO A 219 9.37 17.19 -3.53
C PRO A 219 10.08 16.07 -2.74
N TYR A 220 9.88 14.83 -3.18
CA TYR A 220 10.51 13.65 -2.57
C TYR A 220 12.04 13.70 -2.71
N ARG A 221 12.75 13.09 -1.78
CA ARG A 221 14.21 12.93 -1.80
C ARG A 221 14.74 12.42 -3.14
N PHE A 222 15.83 13.03 -3.57
CA PHE A 222 16.60 12.55 -4.72
C PHE A 222 17.29 11.22 -4.37
N VAL A 223 17.19 10.25 -5.27
CA VAL A 223 17.94 8.99 -5.22
C VAL A 223 18.94 9.01 -6.36
N GLY A 224 20.22 9.07 -6.01
CA GLY A 224 21.31 9.03 -6.98
C GLY A 224 21.49 7.67 -7.64
N PRO A 225 22.37 7.57 -8.66
CA PRO A 225 22.66 6.30 -9.34
C PRO A 225 23.17 5.25 -8.35
N SER A 226 22.63 4.04 -8.48
CA SER A 226 23.04 2.88 -7.67
C SER A 226 24.35 2.28 -8.19
N THR A 227 25.31 2.04 -7.31
CA THR A 227 26.57 1.35 -7.65
C THR A 227 26.30 -0.01 -8.33
N PRO A 228 26.93 -0.36 -9.46
CA PRO A 228 26.78 -1.66 -10.09
C PRO A 228 27.19 -2.78 -9.13
N ALA A 229 26.22 -3.58 -8.69
CA ALA A 229 26.41 -4.75 -7.83
C ALA A 229 25.13 -5.57 -7.83
N ALA A 230 25.24 -6.89 -7.80
CA ALA A 230 24.12 -7.82 -7.68
C ALA A 230 24.49 -9.02 -6.81
N PRO A 231 23.52 -9.80 -6.30
CA PRO A 231 23.82 -11.06 -5.65
C PRO A 231 24.48 -12.05 -6.62
N VAL A 232 25.44 -12.81 -6.11
CA VAL A 232 26.26 -13.79 -6.85
C VAL A 232 26.08 -15.18 -6.27
N CYS A 233 26.47 -16.19 -7.03
CA CYS A 233 26.54 -17.57 -6.56
C CYS A 233 27.88 -17.86 -5.89
N THR A 234 27.87 -18.69 -4.87
CA THR A 234 29.06 -19.36 -4.32
C THR A 234 29.24 -20.74 -4.97
N GLU A 235 30.35 -21.43 -4.66
CA GLU A 235 30.67 -22.76 -5.22
C GLU A 235 29.68 -23.86 -4.77
N GLU A 236 28.92 -23.63 -3.70
CA GLU A 236 27.85 -24.51 -3.24
C GLU A 236 26.60 -24.49 -4.15
N CYS A 237 26.55 -23.63 -5.17
CA CYS A 237 25.43 -23.52 -6.08
C CYS A 237 25.33 -24.73 -7.03
N PHE A 238 24.22 -25.47 -6.92
CA PHE A 238 23.89 -26.60 -7.79
C PHE A 238 22.86 -26.26 -8.89
N ALA A 239 22.74 -24.98 -9.26
CA ALA A 239 21.93 -24.48 -10.37
C ALA A 239 20.44 -24.89 -10.37
N CYS A 240 19.81 -24.96 -9.19
CA CYS A 240 18.40 -25.37 -9.02
C CYS A 240 17.34 -24.50 -9.71
N GLY A 241 17.67 -23.27 -10.12
CA GLY A 241 16.75 -22.36 -10.81
C GLY A 241 15.82 -21.53 -9.91
N GLU A 242 15.64 -21.85 -8.62
CA GLU A 242 14.71 -21.14 -7.72
C GLU A 242 14.91 -19.61 -7.72
N CYS A 243 16.17 -19.16 -7.74
CA CYS A 243 16.54 -17.76 -7.81
C CYS A 243 16.12 -17.03 -9.11
N ILE A 244 15.83 -17.76 -10.19
CA ILE A 244 15.30 -17.23 -11.46
C ILE A 244 13.82 -16.93 -11.30
N GLU A 245 13.04 -17.92 -10.84
CA GLU A 245 11.57 -17.84 -10.69
C GLU A 245 11.15 -16.70 -9.75
N VAL A 246 11.85 -16.51 -8.64
CA VAL A 246 11.56 -15.46 -7.65
C VAL A 246 12.11 -14.07 -8.04
N CYS A 247 12.74 -13.93 -9.21
CA CYS A 247 13.35 -12.68 -9.62
C CYS A 247 12.31 -11.71 -10.19
N PRO A 248 11.95 -10.60 -9.49
CA PRO A 248 10.86 -9.72 -9.92
C PRO A 248 11.14 -8.94 -11.21
N THR A 249 12.37 -8.98 -11.71
CA THR A 249 12.82 -8.31 -12.94
C THR A 249 13.50 -9.26 -13.94
N HIS A 250 13.40 -10.59 -13.74
CA HIS A 250 14.02 -11.62 -14.60
C HIS A 250 15.52 -11.41 -14.90
N ALA A 251 16.20 -10.67 -14.01
CA ALA A 251 17.62 -10.33 -14.09
C ALA A 251 18.56 -11.53 -13.83
N ILE A 252 18.06 -12.76 -13.73
CA ILE A 252 18.83 -13.95 -13.35
C ILE A 252 18.52 -15.03 -14.37
N ALA A 253 19.55 -15.68 -14.89
CA ALA A 253 19.43 -16.72 -15.92
C ALA A 253 20.45 -17.84 -15.70
N LEU A 254 20.27 -18.95 -16.42
CA LEU A 254 21.26 -20.01 -16.56
C LEU A 254 22.13 -19.71 -17.78
N SER A 255 23.46 -19.70 -17.62
CA SER A 255 24.44 -19.54 -18.70
C SER A 255 24.57 -20.82 -19.53
N ASP A 256 25.23 -20.73 -20.69
CA ASP A 256 25.50 -21.87 -21.56
C ASP A 256 26.37 -22.96 -20.88
N GLU A 257 27.18 -22.58 -19.88
CA GLU A 257 27.97 -23.47 -19.03
C GLU A 257 27.17 -24.06 -17.85
N GLY A 258 25.86 -23.79 -17.76
CA GLY A 258 25.00 -24.27 -16.68
C GLY A 258 25.17 -23.54 -15.35
N LYS A 259 25.68 -22.29 -15.36
CA LYS A 259 25.86 -21.48 -14.15
C LYS A 259 24.73 -20.47 -13.98
N ILE A 260 24.37 -20.16 -12.74
CA ILE A 260 23.40 -19.09 -12.46
C ILE A 260 24.13 -17.75 -12.46
N GLU A 261 23.74 -16.86 -13.37
CA GLU A 261 24.29 -15.51 -13.52
C GLU A 261 23.25 -14.43 -13.27
N THR A 262 23.69 -13.22 -12.88
CA THR A 262 22.80 -12.08 -12.64
C THR A 262 23.19 -10.90 -13.55
N GLU A 263 22.27 -10.44 -14.39
CA GLU A 263 22.41 -9.17 -15.12
C GLU A 263 22.31 -8.00 -14.13
N ILE A 264 23.45 -7.38 -13.86
CA ILE A 264 23.62 -6.32 -12.85
C ILE A 264 22.74 -5.11 -13.17
N ALA A 265 22.58 -4.75 -14.45
CA ALA A 265 21.80 -3.59 -14.87
C ALA A 265 20.28 -3.75 -14.63
N GLN A 266 19.78 -4.98 -14.61
CA GLN A 266 18.37 -5.30 -14.33
C GLN A 266 18.11 -5.63 -12.85
N CYS A 267 19.15 -5.82 -12.04
CA CYS A 267 19.02 -6.22 -10.65
C CYS A 267 18.62 -5.05 -9.73
N ILE A 268 17.41 -5.11 -9.18
CA ILE A 268 16.91 -4.12 -8.20
C ILE A 268 17.38 -4.35 -6.75
N LYS A 269 18.30 -5.30 -6.52
CA LYS A 269 18.88 -5.63 -5.20
C LYS A 269 17.87 -5.99 -4.10
N CYS A 270 16.67 -6.43 -4.49
CA CYS A 270 15.62 -6.85 -3.57
C CYS A 270 16.03 -8.04 -2.67
N CYS A 271 17.00 -8.84 -3.12
CA CYS A 271 17.54 -10.03 -2.47
C CYS A 271 16.54 -11.19 -2.30
N ALA A 272 15.44 -11.22 -3.06
CA ALA A 272 14.55 -12.40 -3.18
C ALA A 272 15.36 -13.68 -3.42
N CYS A 273 16.17 -13.69 -4.47
CA CYS A 273 17.08 -14.79 -4.82
C CYS A 273 18.11 -15.18 -3.73
N VAL A 274 18.36 -14.35 -2.71
CA VAL A 274 19.21 -14.69 -1.56
C VAL A 274 18.38 -15.37 -0.47
N LYS A 275 17.16 -14.85 -0.21
CA LYS A 275 16.25 -15.35 0.82
C LYS A 275 15.61 -16.69 0.45
N GLU A 276 15.30 -16.89 -0.82
CA GLU A 276 14.67 -18.11 -1.34
C GLU A 276 15.69 -19.17 -1.80
N CYS A 277 16.99 -18.96 -1.63
CA CYS A 277 17.98 -19.96 -2.05
C CYS A 277 18.01 -21.15 -1.07
N PRO A 278 17.57 -22.36 -1.46
CA PRO A 278 17.34 -23.47 -0.52
C PRO A 278 18.61 -24.04 0.12
N ASN A 279 19.78 -23.67 -0.39
CA ASN A 279 21.10 -24.10 0.06
C ASN A 279 21.90 -22.93 0.71
N GLY A 280 21.50 -21.67 0.47
CA GLY A 280 22.24 -20.49 0.89
C GLY A 280 23.35 -20.02 -0.08
N ALA A 281 23.56 -20.73 -1.20
CA ALA A 281 24.57 -20.40 -2.20
C ALA A 281 24.41 -19.05 -2.95
N ARG A 282 23.33 -18.29 -2.73
CA ARG A 282 23.17 -16.94 -3.28
C ARG A 282 23.50 -15.91 -2.21
N VAL A 283 24.55 -15.12 -2.42
CA VAL A 283 25.05 -14.14 -1.43
C VAL A 283 25.09 -12.73 -2.00
N PHE A 284 24.91 -11.71 -1.14
CA PHE A 284 25.05 -10.31 -1.53
C PHE A 284 25.93 -9.52 -0.55
N ASN A 285 27.24 -9.55 -0.81
CA ASN A 285 28.25 -8.85 -0.02
C ASN A 285 28.34 -7.37 -0.42
N THR A 286 27.45 -6.56 0.14
CA THR A 286 27.42 -5.10 -0.08
C THR A 286 28.09 -4.32 1.07
N PRO A 287 28.91 -3.29 0.78
CA PRO A 287 29.56 -2.46 1.80
C PRO A 287 28.58 -1.65 2.66
N TYR A 288 27.29 -1.59 2.28
CA TYR A 288 26.26 -0.99 3.12
C TYR A 288 25.85 -1.87 4.31
N THR A 289 26.05 -3.19 4.27
CA THR A 289 25.57 -4.08 5.34
C THR A 289 26.14 -3.75 6.71
N PRO A 290 27.47 -3.61 6.90
CA PRO A 290 28.05 -3.30 8.21
C PRO A 290 27.50 -2.01 8.79
N MET A 291 27.36 -0.98 7.94
CA MET A 291 26.82 0.33 8.33
C MET A 291 25.34 0.27 8.72
N LEU A 292 24.53 -0.53 8.01
CA LEU A 292 23.12 -0.73 8.33
C LEU A 292 22.95 -1.56 9.62
N HIS A 293 23.76 -2.60 9.79
CA HIS A 293 23.77 -3.41 11.02
C HIS A 293 24.13 -2.55 12.24
N GLU A 294 25.19 -1.74 12.15
CA GLU A 294 25.60 -0.82 13.21
C GLU A 294 24.54 0.26 13.50
N LYS A 295 24.08 0.98 12.46
CA LYS A 295 23.27 2.20 12.62
C LYS A 295 21.76 1.98 12.65
N CYS A 296 21.30 0.78 12.32
CA CYS A 296 19.89 0.40 12.31
C CYS A 296 19.62 -0.83 13.22
N ALA A 297 20.47 -1.04 14.24
CA ALA A 297 20.28 -2.06 15.28
C ALA A 297 19.10 -1.76 16.22
N ALA A 298 18.81 -0.49 16.50
CA ALA A 298 17.71 -0.09 17.37
C ALA A 298 16.37 -0.48 16.74
N ARG A 299 15.53 -1.22 17.49
CA ARG A 299 14.18 -1.60 17.06
C ARG A 299 13.34 -0.35 16.79
N ARG A 300 12.78 -0.22 15.59
CA ARG A 300 11.67 0.70 15.32
C ARG A 300 10.33 -0.05 15.39
N GLU A 301 9.31 0.70 15.79
CA GLU A 301 7.91 0.27 15.79
C GLU A 301 7.18 0.82 14.56
N PRO A 302 6.04 0.22 14.15
CA PRO A 302 5.22 0.76 13.08
C PRO A 302 4.71 2.18 13.38
N GLU A 303 4.67 3.02 12.36
CA GLU A 303 4.10 4.38 12.43
C GLU A 303 2.80 4.42 11.63
N LEU A 304 1.70 4.80 12.30
CA LEU A 304 0.34 4.67 11.77
C LEU A 304 -0.35 6.04 11.69
N PHE A 305 -1.11 6.26 10.63
CA PHE A 305 -1.80 7.50 10.31
C PHE A 305 -3.26 7.18 9.94
N ILE A 306 -4.20 7.66 10.78
CA ILE A 306 -5.64 7.48 10.66
C ILE A 306 -6.30 8.87 10.73
#